data_AF-A0A834R6M0-F1
#
_entry.id   AF-A0A834R6M0-F1
#
_cell.length_a   1.000
_cell.length_b   1.000
_cell.length_c   1.000
_cell.angle_alpha   90.00
_cell.angle_beta   90.00
_cell.angle_gamma   90.00
#
_symmetry.space_group_name_H-M   'P 1'
#
loop_
_entity.id
_entity.type
_entity.pdbx_description
1 polymer ?
#
loop_
_entity_poly.entity_id
_entity_poly.type
_entity_poly.pdbx_seq_one_letter_code
_entity_poly.pdbx_strand_id
1 'polypeptide(L)'
;MATITNFIIKLIVTISTLWPIVSIRSIDNMDSLFNDFKHLQHDLKEQYHVDVDNIDQLKEHEKEFYLFRLHDYDGNFLLDGLELLSALYHDGKISDDIEKKLIEKNNKQLQDYWNEQFFADSIKIDNVMDNLDLDQDGFLSFPEYIKSLN
;
A
#
# COMPACT_ATOMS: atom_id res chain seq x y z
N MET A 1 -18.15 40.59 -24.15
CA MET A 1 -17.27 40.36 -22.99
C MET A 1 -17.90 39.53 -21.87
N ALA A 2 -19.23 39.32 -21.81
CA ALA A 2 -19.88 38.57 -20.71
C ALA A 2 -19.90 37.03 -20.87
N THR A 3 -19.54 36.51 -22.05
CA THR A 3 -19.63 35.06 -22.37
C THR A 3 -18.39 34.26 -21.98
N ILE A 4 -17.20 34.88 -22.06
CA ILE A 4 -15.93 34.20 -21.77
C ILE A 4 -15.73 34.04 -20.25
N THR A 5 -16.10 35.04 -19.46
CA THR A 5 -16.05 35.00 -17.99
C THR A 5 -16.94 33.90 -17.40
N ASN A 6 -18.14 33.71 -17.93
CA ASN A 6 -19.03 32.64 -17.47
C ASN A 6 -18.54 31.23 -17.84
N PHE A 7 -17.74 31.09 -18.89
CA PHE A 7 -17.15 29.81 -19.28
C PHE A 7 -15.98 29.43 -18.35
N ILE A 8 -15.11 30.39 -18.05
CA ILE A 8 -13.96 30.18 -17.16
C ILE A 8 -14.42 29.85 -15.72
N ILE A 9 -15.45 30.53 -15.21
CA ILE A 9 -15.98 30.26 -13.87
C ILE A 9 -16.58 28.84 -13.78
N LYS A 10 -17.30 28.39 -14.83
CA LYS A 10 -17.83 27.02 -14.87
C LYS A 10 -16.74 25.94 -14.97
N LEU A 11 -15.64 26.23 -15.65
CA LEU A 11 -14.49 25.32 -15.75
C LEU A 11 -13.77 25.16 -14.40
N ILE A 12 -13.59 26.26 -13.66
CA ILE A 12 -12.94 26.23 -12.33
C ILE A 12 -13.80 25.46 -11.32
N VAL A 13 -15.12 25.69 -11.31
CA VAL A 13 -16.05 25.00 -10.39
C VAL A 13 -16.14 23.50 -10.67
N THR A 14 -16.01 23.07 -11.94
CA THR A 14 -16.02 21.64 -12.28
C THR A 14 -14.71 20.94 -11.92
N ILE A 15 -13.56 21.62 -12.02
CA ILE A 15 -12.27 21.05 -11.60
C ILE A 15 -12.20 20.91 -10.07
N SER A 16 -12.76 21.85 -9.30
CA SER A 16 -12.70 21.79 -7.83
C SER A 16 -13.59 20.69 -7.22
N THR A 17 -14.61 20.21 -7.92
CA THR A 17 -15.49 19.13 -7.44
C THR A 17 -15.05 17.74 -7.90
N LEU A 18 -13.99 17.64 -8.71
CA LEU A 18 -13.37 16.37 -9.10
C LEU A 18 -12.27 15.91 -8.13
N TRP A 19 -11.76 16.81 -7.28
CA TRP A 19 -10.74 16.49 -6.28
C TRP A 19 -11.16 15.49 -5.17
N PRO A 20 -12.42 15.46 -4.68
CA PRO A 20 -12.76 14.58 -3.56
C PRO A 20 -13.00 13.12 -3.97
N ILE A 21 -13.14 12.79 -5.25
CA ILE A 21 -13.46 11.40 -5.68
C ILE A 21 -12.19 10.53 -5.79
N VAL A 22 -11.05 11.11 -6.16
CA VAL A 22 -9.76 10.39 -6.19
C VAL A 22 -9.26 10.12 -4.76
N SER A 23 -9.44 11.09 -3.86
CA SER A 23 -8.93 11.03 -2.49
C SER A 23 -9.63 10.01 -1.59
N ILE A 24 -10.88 9.64 -1.85
CA ILE A 24 -11.62 8.71 -0.98
C ILE A 24 -11.23 7.25 -1.25
N ARG A 25 -10.90 6.92 -2.51
CA ARG A 25 -10.53 5.55 -2.89
C ARG A 25 -9.08 5.18 -2.55
N SER A 26 -8.20 6.17 -2.35
CA SER A 26 -6.80 5.94 -1.97
C SER A 26 -6.64 5.55 -0.50
N ILE A 27 -7.54 6.01 0.38
CA ILE A 27 -7.46 5.78 1.83
C ILE A 27 -7.78 4.31 2.20
N ASP A 28 -8.79 3.69 1.58
CA ASP A 28 -9.14 2.28 1.81
C ASP A 28 -7.98 1.31 1.46
N ASN A 29 -7.04 1.72 0.62
CA ASN A 29 -5.93 0.89 0.14
C ASN A 29 -4.65 0.99 0.99
N MET A 30 -4.47 2.09 1.75
CA MET A 30 -3.35 2.19 2.72
C MET A 30 -3.60 1.26 3.92
N ASP A 31 -4.87 1.17 4.34
CA ASP A 31 -5.32 0.30 5.41
C ASP A 31 -4.97 -1.16 5.12
N SER A 32 -5.17 -1.65 3.89
CA SER A 32 -4.81 -3.04 3.56
C SER A 32 -3.31 -3.30 3.44
N LEU A 33 -2.49 -2.26 3.30
CA LEU A 33 -1.03 -2.37 3.18
C LEU A 33 -0.38 -2.49 4.56
N PHE A 34 -0.98 -1.87 5.58
CA PHE A 34 -0.35 -1.72 6.89
C PHE A 34 -1.17 -2.22 8.09
N ASN A 35 -2.47 -2.52 7.96
CA ASN A 35 -3.33 -2.90 9.08
C ASN A 35 -3.65 -4.40 9.18
N ASP A 36 -2.64 -5.27 9.03
CA ASP A 36 -2.81 -6.70 9.35
C ASP A 36 -2.14 -7.12 10.67
N PHE A 37 -2.65 -6.55 11.76
CA PHE A 37 -2.25 -6.95 13.12
C PHE A 37 -2.64 -8.40 13.47
N LYS A 38 -3.49 -9.04 12.66
CA LYS A 38 -4.03 -10.39 12.93
C LYS A 38 -2.97 -11.47 12.79
N HIS A 39 -2.02 -11.31 11.87
CA HIS A 39 -0.98 -12.30 11.60
C HIS A 39 0.38 -11.92 12.17
N LEU A 40 0.55 -10.69 12.66
CA LEU A 40 1.80 -10.16 13.21
C LEU A 40 2.55 -11.12 14.16
N GLN A 41 1.87 -11.89 15.01
CA GLN A 41 2.53 -12.83 15.93
C GLN A 41 3.15 -14.00 15.19
N HIS A 42 2.43 -14.52 14.20
CA HIS A 42 2.89 -15.60 13.35
C HIS A 42 4.07 -15.13 12.52
N ASP A 43 3.96 -13.96 11.91
CA ASP A 43 4.94 -13.45 10.95
C ASP A 43 6.26 -13.06 11.64
N LEU A 44 6.20 -12.44 12.83
CA LEU A 44 7.40 -12.16 13.64
C LEU A 44 8.12 -13.44 14.06
N LYS A 45 7.37 -14.50 14.36
CA LYS A 45 7.96 -15.79 14.71
C LYS A 45 8.59 -16.47 13.49
N GLU A 46 7.94 -16.40 12.35
CA GLU A 46 8.43 -17.03 11.12
C GLU A 46 9.68 -16.30 10.59
N GLN A 47 9.61 -14.99 10.44
CA GLN A 47 10.67 -14.20 9.82
C GLN A 47 11.84 -13.89 10.76
N TYR A 48 11.55 -13.57 12.03
CA TYR A 48 12.57 -13.15 13.00
C TYR A 48 12.86 -14.16 14.10
N HIS A 49 12.14 -15.29 14.15
CA HIS A 49 12.25 -16.29 15.21
C HIS A 49 12.07 -15.70 16.63
N VAL A 50 11.32 -14.59 16.72
CA VAL A 50 10.97 -13.96 17.98
C VAL A 50 9.65 -14.54 18.46
N ASP A 51 9.69 -15.27 19.58
CA ASP A 51 8.47 -15.66 20.28
C ASP A 51 7.95 -14.46 21.06
N VAL A 52 6.94 -13.78 20.51
CA VAL A 52 6.17 -12.78 21.22
C VAL A 52 5.08 -13.52 21.99
N ASP A 53 5.30 -13.75 23.29
CA ASP A 53 4.40 -14.51 24.16
C ASP A 53 2.98 -13.93 24.21
N ASN A 54 2.82 -12.62 23.94
CA ASN A 54 1.52 -11.95 23.96
C ASN A 54 1.52 -10.64 23.15
N ILE A 55 1.17 -10.69 21.87
CA ILE A 55 1.00 -9.48 21.04
C ILE A 55 -0.03 -8.52 21.63
N ASP A 56 -1.05 -9.03 22.32
CA ASP A 56 -2.07 -8.21 22.96
C ASP A 56 -1.53 -7.34 24.11
N GLN A 57 -0.33 -7.62 24.61
CA GLN A 57 0.34 -6.81 25.63
C GLN A 57 1.22 -5.71 25.04
N LEU A 58 1.52 -5.76 23.73
CA LEU A 58 2.25 -4.69 23.05
C LEU A 58 1.35 -3.45 22.94
N LYS A 59 1.95 -2.30 23.18
CA LYS A 59 1.30 -1.01 22.89
C LYS A 59 1.17 -0.83 21.39
N GLU A 60 0.22 0.00 20.98
CA GLU A 60 -0.06 0.22 19.55
C GLU A 60 1.19 0.61 18.75
N HIS A 61 1.94 1.60 19.23
CA HIS A 61 3.21 2.02 18.60
C HIS A 61 4.28 0.93 18.54
N GLU A 62 4.27 -0.03 19.46
CA GLU A 62 5.20 -1.16 19.40
C GLU A 62 4.80 -2.11 18.26
N LYS A 63 3.50 -2.35 18.08
CA LYS A 63 2.99 -3.16 16.97
C LYS A 63 3.26 -2.49 15.63
N GLU A 64 3.03 -1.18 15.52
CA GLU A 64 3.36 -0.39 14.32
C GLU A 64 4.84 -0.50 13.95
N PHE A 65 5.73 -0.42 14.95
CA PHE A 65 7.16 -0.61 14.73
C PHE A 65 7.50 -2.02 14.26
N TYR A 66 6.90 -3.05 14.85
CA TYR A 66 7.12 -4.43 14.40
C TYR A 66 6.60 -4.67 12.98
N LEU A 67 5.46 -4.07 12.59
CA LEU A 67 4.93 -4.15 11.23
C LEU A 67 5.86 -3.48 10.21
N PHE A 68 6.41 -2.31 10.56
CA PHE A 68 7.43 -1.64 9.75
C PHE A 68 8.64 -2.56 9.57
N ARG A 69 9.16 -3.12 10.67
CA ARG A 69 10.31 -4.03 10.65
C ARG A 69 10.03 -5.32 9.90
N LEU A 70 8.80 -5.81 9.88
CA LEU A 70 8.43 -7.03 9.15
C LEU A 70 8.67 -6.90 7.64
N HIS A 71 8.51 -5.70 7.09
CA HIS A 71 8.67 -5.47 5.65
C HIS A 71 10.04 -4.90 5.25
N ASP A 72 10.86 -4.51 6.22
CA ASP A 72 12.26 -4.09 6.05
C ASP A 72 13.16 -5.34 5.91
N TYR A 73 13.26 -5.86 4.70
CA TYR A 73 13.93 -7.14 4.40
C TYR A 73 15.45 -7.02 4.39
N ASP A 74 15.99 -5.84 4.07
CA ASP A 74 17.43 -5.60 4.06
C ASP A 74 17.97 -5.02 5.39
N GLY A 75 17.08 -4.61 6.28
CA GLY A 75 17.39 -4.15 7.63
C GLY A 75 17.98 -2.73 7.69
N ASN A 76 17.76 -1.91 6.65
CA ASN A 76 18.29 -0.56 6.55
C ASN A 76 17.43 0.49 7.30
N PHE A 77 16.29 0.08 7.88
CA PHE A 77 15.30 0.93 8.55
C PHE A 77 14.58 1.93 7.64
N LEU A 78 14.43 1.57 6.37
CA LEU A 78 13.72 2.29 5.33
C LEU A 78 12.90 1.27 4.54
N LEU A 79 11.73 1.66 4.02
CA LEU A 79 10.95 0.80 3.13
C LEU A 79 11.03 1.32 1.70
N ASP A 80 11.54 0.51 0.79
CA ASP A 80 11.52 0.82 -0.64
C ASP A 80 10.24 0.31 -1.35
N GLY A 81 10.06 0.70 -2.61
CA GLY A 81 8.89 0.30 -3.39
C GLY A 81 8.74 -1.22 -3.61
N LEU A 82 9.82 -1.99 -3.59
CA LEU A 82 9.78 -3.45 -3.69
C LEU A 82 9.37 -4.10 -2.36
N GLU A 83 9.81 -3.53 -1.24
CA GLU A 83 9.38 -3.95 0.09
C GLU A 83 7.90 -3.66 0.31
N LEU A 84 7.42 -2.49 -0.13
CA LEU A 84 5.99 -2.16 -0.16
C LEU A 84 5.20 -3.06 -1.13
N LEU A 85 5.78 -3.41 -2.29
CA LEU A 85 5.18 -4.39 -3.19
C LEU A 85 5.07 -5.76 -2.51
N SER A 86 6.12 -6.19 -1.82
CA SER A 86 6.09 -7.46 -1.09
C SER A 86 5.04 -7.44 0.02
N ALA A 87 4.90 -6.33 0.74
CA ALA A 87 3.88 -6.12 1.77
C ALA A 87 2.46 -6.28 1.23
N LEU A 88 2.18 -5.78 0.01
CA LEU A 88 0.88 -5.97 -0.65
C LEU A 88 0.48 -7.44 -0.85
N TYR A 89 1.46 -8.34 -0.94
CA TYR A 89 1.26 -9.78 -1.15
C TYR A 89 1.49 -10.62 0.10
N HIS A 90 1.78 -10.00 1.25
CA HIS A 90 2.15 -10.66 2.51
C HIS A 90 1.16 -11.75 2.93
N ASP A 91 -0.13 -11.46 2.85
CA ASP A 91 -1.20 -12.41 3.20
C ASP A 91 -1.39 -13.56 2.21
N GLY A 92 -0.64 -13.58 1.11
CA GLY A 92 -0.66 -14.66 0.12
C GLY A 92 -2.01 -14.90 -0.56
N LYS A 93 -3.04 -14.08 -0.28
CA LYS A 93 -4.37 -14.21 -0.89
C LYS A 93 -4.37 -13.61 -2.28
N ILE A 94 -3.69 -14.30 -3.19
CA ILE A 94 -4.28 -14.49 -4.52
C ILE A 94 -5.63 -15.13 -4.21
N SER A 95 -6.71 -14.35 -4.30
CA SER A 95 -8.03 -14.86 -3.94
C SER A 95 -8.30 -16.17 -4.69
N ASP A 96 -9.01 -17.12 -4.07
CA ASP A 96 -9.38 -18.40 -4.71
C ASP A 96 -9.99 -18.18 -6.13
N ASP A 97 -10.59 -17.01 -6.35
CA ASP A 97 -11.12 -16.56 -7.63
C ASP A 97 -10.04 -16.23 -8.68
N ILE A 98 -8.91 -15.65 -8.27
CA ILE A 98 -7.74 -15.46 -9.14
C ILE A 98 -7.11 -16.83 -9.42
N GLU A 99 -6.87 -17.67 -8.40
CA GLU A 99 -6.25 -18.98 -8.60
C GLU A 99 -7.03 -19.84 -9.61
N LYS A 100 -8.36 -19.90 -9.49
CA LYS A 100 -9.24 -20.57 -10.48
C LYS A 100 -9.13 -19.96 -11.87
N LYS A 101 -9.05 -18.63 -12.00
CA LYS A 101 -8.88 -17.95 -13.30
C LYS A 101 -7.51 -18.19 -13.93
N LEU A 102 -6.49 -18.52 -13.12
CA LEU A 102 -5.13 -18.78 -13.60
C LEU A 102 -4.97 -20.22 -14.10
N ILE A 103 -5.64 -21.21 -13.49
CA ILE A 103 -5.56 -22.64 -13.85
C ILE A 103 -5.98 -22.90 -15.32
N GLU A 104 -6.87 -22.09 -15.88
CA GLU A 104 -7.39 -22.25 -17.25
C GLU A 104 -6.58 -21.51 -18.33
N LYS A 105 -5.59 -20.69 -17.95
CA LYS A 105 -4.82 -19.84 -18.88
C LYS A 105 -3.60 -20.56 -19.43
N ASN A 106 -3.26 -20.29 -20.69
CA ASN A 106 -1.95 -20.67 -21.23
C ASN A 106 -0.84 -19.72 -20.72
N ASN A 107 0.43 -20.08 -20.93
CA ASN A 107 1.59 -19.31 -20.45
C ASN A 107 1.55 -17.83 -20.86
N LYS A 108 1.09 -17.52 -22.08
CA LYS A 108 1.00 -16.12 -22.54
C LYS A 108 -0.08 -15.34 -21.80
N GLN A 109 -1.27 -15.93 -21.63
CA GLN A 109 -2.38 -15.30 -20.93
C GLN A 109 -2.10 -15.11 -19.44
N LEU A 110 -1.28 -15.99 -18.85
CA LEU A 110 -0.80 -15.87 -17.49
C LEU A 110 0.20 -14.72 -17.36
N GLN A 111 1.16 -14.61 -18.29
CA GLN A 111 2.10 -13.49 -18.33
C GLN A 111 1.39 -12.14 -18.51
N ASP A 112 0.45 -12.05 -19.45
CA ASP A 112 -0.31 -10.82 -19.70
C ASP A 112 -1.09 -10.40 -18.45
N TYR A 113 -1.71 -11.36 -17.74
CA TYR A 113 -2.39 -11.10 -16.47
C TYR A 113 -1.46 -10.56 -15.40
N TRP A 114 -0.31 -11.21 -15.18
CA TRP A 114 0.65 -10.74 -14.17
C TRP A 114 1.21 -9.37 -14.53
N ASN A 115 1.48 -9.08 -15.80
CA ASN A 115 1.92 -7.75 -16.23
C ASN A 115 0.88 -6.67 -15.90
N GLU A 116 -0.40 -6.94 -16.15
CA GLU A 116 -1.50 -6.02 -15.81
C GLU A 116 -1.61 -5.83 -14.30
N GLN A 117 -1.49 -6.91 -13.53
CA GLN A 117 -1.55 -6.89 -12.08
C GLN A 117 -0.38 -6.10 -11.48
N PHE A 118 0.86 -6.37 -11.90
CA PHE A 118 2.05 -5.64 -11.45
C PHE A 118 1.97 -4.15 -11.79
N PHE A 119 1.45 -3.79 -12.96
CA PHE A 119 1.23 -2.39 -13.32
C PHE A 119 0.18 -1.72 -12.43
N ALA A 120 -0.89 -2.43 -12.09
CA ALA A 120 -1.90 -1.90 -11.17
C ALA A 120 -1.33 -1.72 -9.75
N ASP A 121 -0.47 -2.63 -9.30
CA ASP A 121 0.16 -2.55 -7.98
C ASP A 121 1.26 -1.49 -7.93
N SER A 122 2.02 -1.29 -9.00
CA SER A 122 3.01 -0.20 -9.06
C SER A 122 2.34 1.16 -8.93
N ILE A 123 1.16 1.37 -9.53
CA ILE A 123 0.39 2.61 -9.35
C ILE A 123 -0.01 2.80 -7.88
N LYS A 124 -0.33 1.73 -7.14
CA LYS A 124 -0.67 1.85 -5.71
C LYS A 124 0.55 2.28 -4.91
N ILE A 125 1.71 1.69 -5.19
CA ILE A 125 2.98 2.03 -4.55
C ILE A 125 3.38 3.46 -4.88
N ASP A 126 3.27 3.88 -6.15
CA ASP A 126 3.54 5.26 -6.54
C ASP A 126 2.67 6.25 -5.74
N ASN A 127 1.38 5.95 -5.56
CA ASN A 127 0.50 6.77 -4.73
C ASN A 127 0.93 6.78 -3.25
N VAL A 128 1.41 5.66 -2.71
CA VAL A 128 1.95 5.60 -1.34
C VAL A 128 3.14 6.54 -1.21
N MET A 129 4.12 6.39 -2.11
CA MET A 129 5.35 7.18 -2.12
C MET A 129 5.04 8.67 -2.29
N ASP A 130 4.20 9.05 -3.25
CA ASP A 130 3.83 10.45 -3.51
C ASP A 130 3.22 11.17 -2.29
N ASN A 131 2.59 10.44 -1.36
CA ASN A 131 1.94 11.00 -0.18
C ASN A 131 2.81 10.94 1.09
N LEU A 132 3.70 9.97 1.19
CA LEU A 132 4.41 9.65 2.43
C LEU A 132 5.92 9.88 2.38
N ASP A 133 6.55 9.73 1.21
CA ASP A 133 7.97 10.04 1.01
C ASP A 133 8.11 11.58 0.95
N LEU A 134 8.31 12.20 2.12
CA LEU A 134 8.24 13.65 2.26
C LEU A 134 9.52 14.33 1.79
N ASP A 135 10.65 13.63 1.87
CA ASP A 135 11.95 14.14 1.43
C ASP A 135 12.38 13.65 0.03
N GLN A 136 11.58 12.79 -0.60
CA GLN A 136 11.72 12.27 -1.97
C GLN A 136 13.02 11.49 -2.16
N ASP A 137 13.42 10.73 -1.16
CA ASP A 137 14.63 9.91 -1.21
C ASP A 137 14.39 8.53 -1.85
N GLY A 138 13.12 8.20 -2.15
CA GLY A 138 12.72 6.93 -2.73
C GLY A 138 12.42 5.84 -1.70
N PHE A 139 12.38 6.20 -0.42
CA PHE A 139 12.09 5.31 0.69
C PHE A 139 11.05 5.90 1.63
N LEU A 140 10.50 5.05 2.50
CA LEU A 140 9.73 5.48 3.66
C LEU A 140 10.51 5.21 4.94
N SER A 141 10.86 6.27 5.66
CA SER A 141 11.37 6.15 7.03
C SER A 141 10.23 5.80 8.00
N PHE A 142 10.56 5.27 9.19
CA PHE A 142 9.55 4.98 10.21
C PHE A 142 8.66 6.19 10.58
N PRO A 143 9.18 7.42 10.75
CA PRO A 143 8.34 8.60 10.97
C PRO A 143 7.37 8.93 9.83
N GLU A 144 7.74 8.66 8.58
CA GLU A 144 6.87 8.84 7.41
C GLU A 144 5.81 7.75 7.34
N TYR A 145 6.22 6.51 7.61
CA TYR A 145 5.33 5.36 7.69
C TYR A 145 4.23 5.55 8.74
N ILE A 146 4.53 5.93 9.98
CA ILE A 146 3.51 6.08 11.04
C ILE A 146 2.54 7.24 10.78
N LYS A 147 2.93 8.21 9.95
CA LYS A 147 2.03 9.28 9.51
C LYS A 147 0.90 8.74 8.63
N SER A 148 1.07 7.56 8.02
CA SER A 148 0.03 6.90 7.22
C SER A 148 -1.06 6.24 8.08
N LEU A 149 -0.75 5.92 9.34
CA LEU A 149 -1.63 5.19 10.25
C LEU A 149 -2.51 6.10 11.14
N ASN A 150 -2.27 7.42 11.12
CA ASN A 150 -2.93 8.42 11.98
C ASN A 150 -3.68 9.48 11.16
#